data_AF-A0A452XJT5-F1
#
_entry.id   AF-A0A452XJT5-F1
#
_cell.length_a   1.000
_cell.length_b   1.000
_cell.length_c   1.000
_cell.angle_alpha   90.00
_cell.angle_beta   90.00
_cell.angle_gamma   90.00
#
_symmetry.space_group_name_H-M   'P 1'
#
loop_
_entity.id
_entity.type
_entity.pdbx_description
1 polymer ?
#
loop_
_entity_poly.entity_id
_entity_poly.type
_entity_poly.pdbx_seq_one_letter_code
_entity_poly.pdbx_strand_id
1 'polypeptide(L)'
;MDCHDSDPHSLALYMSTKLNDHDILYIHMIEPRMAIVDGRRVVPKRLLPYREAFKGTFVANGGYDREEGGKVVAEGYTDLVAFGRLFLANPDLPNRFEVGADLNKYDRMTFYTPDPVIGYTDYPFLE
;
A
#
# COMPACT_ATOMS: atom_id res chain seq x y z
N MET A 1 -8.81 -1.33 -22.48
CA MET A 1 -9.87 -0.30 -22.65
C MET A 1 -9.94 0.36 -21.30
N ASP A 2 -9.30 1.51 -21.15
CA ASP A 2 -9.19 2.16 -19.85
C ASP A 2 -10.49 2.94 -19.59
N CYS A 3 -11.23 2.54 -18.57
CA CYS A 3 -12.27 3.39 -18.00
C CYS A 3 -11.57 4.57 -17.31
N HIS A 4 -11.73 5.77 -17.87
CA HIS A 4 -11.23 7.02 -17.32
C HIS A 4 -12.41 7.95 -17.05
N ASP A 5 -12.55 8.41 -15.81
CA ASP A 5 -13.52 9.43 -15.42
C ASP A 5 -12.95 10.83 -15.70
N SER A 6 -13.77 11.80 -16.13
CA SER A 6 -13.29 13.16 -16.42
C SER A 6 -12.83 13.93 -15.17
N ASP A 7 -13.29 13.52 -13.98
CA ASP A 7 -12.86 14.05 -12.69
C ASP A 7 -12.77 12.91 -11.64
N PRO A 8 -11.68 12.12 -11.67
CA PRO A 8 -11.52 10.98 -10.77
C PRO A 8 -11.43 11.39 -9.30
N HIS A 9 -11.06 12.64 -9.00
CA HIS A 9 -11.00 13.14 -7.63
C HIS A 9 -12.40 13.34 -7.06
N SER A 10 -13.26 14.07 -7.78
CA SER A 10 -14.65 14.28 -7.36
C SER A 10 -15.42 12.97 -7.25
N LEU A 11 -15.20 12.05 -8.20
CA LEU A 11 -15.80 10.72 -8.15
C LEU A 11 -15.34 9.95 -6.91
N ALA A 12 -14.03 9.87 -6.65
CA ALA A 12 -13.50 9.13 -5.50
C ALA A 12 -13.96 9.72 -4.16
N LEU A 13 -14.05 11.05 -4.05
CA LEU A 13 -14.54 11.73 -2.85
C LEU A 13 -16.04 11.45 -2.61
N TYR A 14 -16.84 11.53 -3.67
CA TYR A 14 -18.26 11.17 -3.61
C TYR A 14 -18.44 9.72 -3.17
N MET A 15 -17.71 8.79 -3.78
CA MET A 15 -17.76 7.37 -3.42
C MET A 15 -17.34 7.14 -1.96
N SER A 16 -16.23 7.72 -1.51
CA SER A 16 -15.75 7.59 -0.13
C SER A 16 -16.78 8.10 0.89
N THR A 17 -17.50 9.16 0.55
CA THR A 17 -18.59 9.69 1.37
C THR A 17 -19.81 8.75 1.36
N LYS A 18 -20.22 8.29 0.18
CA LYS A 18 -21.41 7.45 -0.01
C LYS A 18 -21.27 6.05 0.55
N LEU A 19 -20.06 5.52 0.60
CA LEU A 19 -19.81 4.22 1.23
C LEU A 19 -20.11 4.24 2.74
N ASN A 20 -20.20 5.41 3.38
CA ASN A 20 -20.67 5.51 4.77
C ASN A 20 -22.17 5.22 4.94
N ASP A 21 -22.97 5.28 3.87
CA ASP A 21 -24.41 4.94 3.89
C ASP A 21 -24.61 3.40 3.91
N HIS A 22 -23.51 2.64 3.90
CA HIS A 22 -23.46 1.19 3.85
C HIS A 22 -22.52 0.66 4.95
N ASP A 23 -22.74 -0.59 5.38
CA ASP A 23 -21.89 -1.27 6.36
C ASP A 23 -20.61 -1.83 5.70
N ILE A 24 -19.82 -0.95 5.10
CA ILE A 24 -18.54 -1.30 4.47
C ILE A 24 -17.46 -1.40 5.54
N LEU A 25 -16.77 -2.55 5.58
CA LEU A 25 -15.73 -2.81 6.59
C LEU A 25 -14.53 -1.86 6.43
N TYR A 26 -14.04 -1.67 5.21
CA TYR A 26 -12.92 -0.79 4.92
C TYR A 26 -12.95 -0.27 3.49
N ILE A 27 -12.23 0.82 3.25
CA ILE A 27 -11.78 1.19 1.90
C ILE A 27 -10.27 1.07 1.81
N HIS A 28 -9.79 0.53 0.68
CA HIS A 28 -8.38 0.36 0.41
C HIS A 28 -8.03 1.18 -0.82
N MET A 29 -7.21 2.21 -0.61
CA MET A 29 -6.84 3.16 -1.65
C MET A 29 -5.33 3.14 -1.89
N ILE A 30 -4.96 3.26 -3.16
CA ILE A 30 -3.57 3.25 -3.62
C ILE A 30 -3.15 4.68 -3.90
N GLU A 31 -2.07 5.13 -3.26
CA GLU A 31 -1.43 6.40 -3.57
C GLU A 31 -1.02 6.44 -5.05
N PRO A 32 -1.20 7.59 -5.73
CA PRO A 32 -0.63 7.76 -7.05
C PRO A 32 0.88 7.51 -7.02
N ARG A 33 1.38 6.97 -8.12
CA ARG A 33 2.71 6.34 -8.21
C ARG A 33 3.79 7.22 -7.55
N MET A 34 4.48 6.64 -6.57
CA MET A 34 5.54 7.32 -5.82
C MET A 34 6.55 8.03 -6.73
N ALA A 35 6.98 9.20 -6.30
CA ALA A 35 8.11 9.91 -6.89
C ALA A 35 9.41 9.53 -6.18
N ILE A 36 10.51 9.52 -6.93
CA ILE A 36 11.85 9.55 -6.36
C ILE A 36 12.28 11.02 -6.38
N VAL A 37 12.45 11.61 -5.20
CA VAL A 37 12.93 12.99 -5.02
C VAL A 37 14.24 12.91 -4.26
N ASP A 38 15.32 13.45 -4.84
CA ASP A 38 16.67 13.44 -4.26
C ASP A 38 17.15 12.04 -3.83
N GLY A 39 16.85 11.03 -4.64
CA GLY A 39 17.22 9.63 -4.38
C GLY A 39 16.39 8.95 -3.27
N ARG A 40 15.44 9.66 -2.66
CA ARG A 40 14.53 9.14 -1.64
C ARG A 40 13.15 8.89 -2.22
N ARG A 41 12.50 7.84 -1.74
CA ARG A 41 11.09 7.56 -2.08
C ARG A 41 10.22 8.49 -1.26
N VAL A 42 9.35 9.23 -1.94
CA VAL A 42 8.38 10.12 -1.29
C VAL A 42 6.98 9.65 -1.62
N VAL A 43 6.21 9.34 -0.56
CA VAL A 43 4.78 9.08 -0.66
C VAL A 43 4.07 10.43 -0.79
N PRO A 44 3.25 10.65 -1.83
CA PRO A 44 2.70 11.98 -2.12
C PRO A 44 1.56 12.40 -1.18
N LYS A 45 1.11 11.50 -0.29
CA LYS A 45 0.05 11.72 0.73
C LYS A 45 -1.23 12.36 0.15
N ARG A 46 -1.73 11.87 -0.98
CA ARG A 46 -2.89 12.47 -1.70
C ARG A 46 -4.25 11.89 -1.30
N LEU A 47 -4.26 10.91 -0.40
CA LEU A 47 -5.46 10.22 0.04
C LEU A 47 -6.18 10.90 1.21
N LEU A 48 -5.59 11.94 1.82
CA LEU A 48 -6.16 12.62 2.99
C LEU A 48 -7.64 13.04 2.81
N PRO A 49 -8.07 13.65 1.68
CA PRO A 49 -9.48 14.03 1.52
C PRO A 49 -10.44 12.84 1.58
N TYR A 50 -10.01 11.67 1.11
CA TYR A 50 -10.82 10.45 1.13
C TYR A 50 -10.81 9.80 2.51
N ARG A 51 -9.68 9.87 3.23
CA ARG A 51 -9.58 9.47 4.64
C ARG A 51 -10.55 10.28 5.50
N GLU A 52 -10.59 11.59 5.32
CA GLU A 52 -11.47 12.49 6.07
C GLU A 52 -12.95 12.26 5.73
N ALA A 53 -13.26 11.87 4.48
CA ALA A 53 -14.62 11.60 4.04
C ALA A 53 -15.17 10.24 4.51
N PHE A 54 -14.33 9.21 4.64
CA PHE A 54 -14.74 7.87 5.05
C PHE A 54 -14.57 7.63 6.55
N LYS A 55 -15.62 7.17 7.22
CA LYS A 55 -15.69 7.03 8.69
C LYS A 55 -15.25 5.66 9.21
N GLY A 56 -15.09 4.68 8.32
CA GLY A 56 -14.63 3.33 8.67
C GLY A 56 -13.11 3.17 8.61
N THR A 57 -12.66 1.92 8.59
CA THR A 57 -11.24 1.57 8.49
C THR A 57 -10.69 1.98 7.12
N PHE A 58 -9.64 2.79 7.12
CA PHE A 58 -8.94 3.21 5.91
C PHE A 58 -7.62 2.45 5.77
N VAL A 59 -7.41 1.85 4.60
CA VAL A 59 -6.17 1.13 4.26
C VAL A 59 -5.45 1.89 3.15
N ALA A 60 -4.27 2.42 3.43
CA ALA A 60 -3.41 3.05 2.44
C ALA A 60 -2.43 2.03 1.84
N ASN A 61 -2.17 2.16 0.56
CA ASN A 61 -1.12 1.43 -0.16
C ASN A 61 -0.36 2.39 -1.06
N GLY A 62 0.83 2.00 -1.50
CA GLY A 62 1.58 2.76 -2.50
C GLY A 62 3.00 3.07 -2.05
N GLY A 63 3.77 2.01 -1.80
CA GLY A 63 5.22 2.10 -1.70
C GLY A 63 5.79 2.60 -0.37
N TYR A 64 4.95 2.61 0.67
CA TYR A 64 5.39 2.63 2.06
C TYR A 64 6.49 1.60 2.35
N ASP A 65 7.40 1.99 3.22
CA ASP A 65 8.28 1.11 3.96
C ASP A 65 7.86 1.07 5.45
N ARG A 66 8.67 0.44 6.29
CA ARG A 66 8.41 0.32 7.74
C ARG A 66 8.26 1.69 8.41
N GLU A 67 9.16 2.62 8.11
CA GLU A 67 9.24 3.91 8.80
C GLU A 67 8.09 4.82 8.38
N GLU A 68 7.92 5.04 7.07
CA GLU A 68 6.83 5.89 6.58
C GLU A 68 5.47 5.26 6.87
N GLY A 69 5.36 3.92 6.80
CA GLY A 69 4.15 3.19 7.15
C GLY A 69 3.75 3.40 8.61
N GLY A 70 4.69 3.25 9.55
CA GLY A 70 4.45 3.51 10.97
C GLY A 70 4.09 4.97 11.24
N LYS A 71 4.76 5.90 10.55
CA LYS A 71 4.50 7.34 10.66
C LYS A 71 3.08 7.72 10.25
N VAL A 72 2.61 7.28 9.07
CA VAL A 72 1.26 7.66 8.60
C VAL A 72 0.14 7.07 9.45
N VAL A 73 0.36 5.90 10.06
CA VAL A 73 -0.58 5.34 11.04
C VAL A 73 -0.61 6.19 12.31
N ALA A 74 0.56 6.53 12.85
CA ALA A 74 0.67 7.37 14.05
C ALA A 74 0.09 8.78 13.86
N GLU A 75 0.20 9.34 12.65
CA GLU A 75 -0.36 10.64 12.26
C GLU A 75 -1.88 10.60 12.00
N GLY A 76 -2.52 9.42 12.01
CA GLY A 76 -3.95 9.27 11.71
C GLY A 76 -4.31 9.41 10.23
N TYR A 77 -3.31 9.45 9.35
CA TYR A 77 -3.50 9.53 7.90
C TYR A 77 -4.16 8.27 7.33
N THR A 78 -3.97 7.12 7.97
CA THR A 78 -4.58 5.84 7.63
C THR A 78 -4.68 4.97 8.88
N ASP A 79 -5.61 4.02 8.92
CA ASP A 79 -5.69 3.05 10.02
C ASP A 79 -4.72 1.89 9.80
N LEU A 80 -4.56 1.46 8.54
CA LEU A 80 -3.69 0.35 8.14
C LEU A 80 -2.88 0.70 6.89
N VAL A 81 -1.74 0.02 6.73
CA VAL A 81 -0.90 0.11 5.53
C VAL A 81 -0.77 -1.27 4.91
N ALA A 82 -1.10 -1.38 3.62
CA ALA A 82 -0.91 -2.60 2.85
C ALA A 82 0.44 -2.59 2.12
N PHE A 83 1.15 -3.72 2.13
CA PHE A 83 2.43 -3.90 1.46
C PHE A 83 2.31 -4.99 0.40
N GLY A 84 2.64 -4.68 -0.86
CA GLY A 84 2.61 -5.64 -1.98
C GLY A 84 3.98 -6.26 -2.26
N ARG A 85 4.82 -5.52 -3.02
CA ARG A 85 6.16 -5.97 -3.44
C ARG A 85 7.08 -6.40 -2.29
N LEU A 86 6.95 -5.77 -1.11
CA LEU A 86 7.74 -6.18 0.05
C LEU A 86 7.28 -7.55 0.55
N PHE A 87 5.98 -7.80 0.66
CA PHE A 87 5.44 -9.08 1.09
C PHE A 87 5.75 -10.20 0.10
N LEU A 88 5.74 -9.92 -1.21
CA LEU A 88 6.12 -10.90 -2.22
C LEU A 88 7.50 -11.51 -1.93
N ALA A 89 8.49 -10.67 -1.62
CA ALA A 89 9.86 -11.13 -1.36
C ALA A 89 10.14 -11.51 0.10
N ASN A 90 9.26 -11.13 1.02
CA ASN A 90 9.47 -11.29 2.47
C ASN A 90 8.21 -11.95 3.05
N PRO A 91 8.13 -13.29 3.05
CA PRO A 91 6.93 -14.00 3.50
C PRO A 91 6.62 -13.73 4.99
N ASP A 92 7.64 -13.33 5.74
CA ASP A 92 7.65 -12.98 7.16
C ASP A 92 7.85 -11.47 7.40
N LEU A 93 7.40 -10.62 6.46
CA LEU A 93 7.56 -9.17 6.53
C LEU A 93 7.19 -8.55 7.89
N PRO A 94 6.09 -8.94 8.58
CA PRO A 94 5.77 -8.38 9.89
C PRO A 94 6.86 -8.64 10.93
N ASN A 95 7.41 -9.86 10.98
CA ASN A 95 8.48 -10.21 11.92
C ASN A 95 9.75 -9.40 11.62
N ARG A 96 10.11 -9.28 10.33
CA ARG A 96 11.25 -8.45 9.90
C ARG A 96 11.09 -6.99 10.30
N PHE A 97 9.87 -6.44 10.17
CA PHE A 97 9.57 -5.10 10.65
C PHE A 97 9.63 -4.98 12.17
N GLU A 98 9.17 -5.99 12.90
CA GLU A 98 9.21 -5.98 14.36
C GLU A 98 10.66 -5.87 14.86
N VAL A 99 11.56 -6.71 14.36
CA VAL A 99 12.97 -6.74 14.80
C VAL A 99 13.89 -5.79 14.03
N GLY A 100 13.40 -5.12 12.98
CA GLY A 100 14.21 -4.25 12.13
C GLY A 100 15.24 -5.00 11.28
N ALA A 101 14.92 -6.22 10.82
CA ALA A 101 15.78 -7.04 9.99
C ALA A 101 15.86 -6.53 8.54
N ASP A 102 16.92 -6.93 7.85
CA ASP A 102 17.07 -6.68 6.42
C ASP A 102 15.95 -7.35 5.61
N LEU A 103 15.53 -6.66 4.55
CA LEU A 103 14.49 -7.15 3.64
C LEU A 103 15.12 -7.80 2.41
N ASN A 104 14.59 -8.95 2.04
CA ASN A 104 14.85 -9.58 0.75
C ASN A 104 14.47 -8.62 -0.38
N LYS A 105 15.30 -8.61 -1.43
CA LYS A 105 15.02 -7.83 -2.65
C LYS A 105 14.10 -8.63 -3.55
N TYR A 106 12.98 -8.02 -3.94
CA TYR A 106 12.12 -8.59 -4.97
C TYR A 106 12.79 -8.54 -6.34
N ASP A 107 12.51 -9.53 -7.20
CA ASP A 107 12.88 -9.52 -8.60
C ASP A 107 11.62 -9.24 -9.45
N ARG A 108 11.65 -8.18 -10.26
CA ARG A 108 10.50 -7.84 -11.10
C ARG A 108 10.34 -8.75 -12.30
N MET A 109 11.40 -9.41 -12.73
CA MET A 109 11.38 -10.30 -13.89
C MET A 109 10.56 -11.57 -13.62
N THR A 110 10.36 -11.91 -12.34
CA THR A 110 9.67 -13.12 -11.90
C THR A 110 8.22 -12.87 -11.45
N PHE A 111 7.73 -11.62 -11.43
CA PHE A 111 6.39 -11.30 -10.88
C PHE A 111 5.23 -12.04 -11.57
N TYR A 112 5.36 -12.29 -12.87
CA TYR A 112 4.31 -12.87 -13.69
C TYR A 112 4.86 -13.98 -14.59
N THR A 113 5.78 -14.79 -14.06
CA THR A 113 6.26 -16.00 -14.72
C THR A 113 5.36 -17.19 -14.35
N PRO A 114 5.32 -18.24 -15.20
CA PRO A 114 4.57 -19.46 -14.88
C PRO A 114 5.32 -20.39 -13.91
N ASP A 115 6.54 -20.04 -13.51
CA ASP A 115 7.36 -20.86 -12.60
C ASP A 115 6.76 -20.81 -11.18
N PRO A 116 6.44 -21.97 -10.55
CA PRO A 116 5.80 -22.00 -9.24
C PRO A 116 6.78 -21.81 -8.07
N VAL A 117 8.10 -21.75 -8.34
CA VAL A 117 9.14 -21.66 -7.32
C VAL A 117 9.87 -20.33 -7.43
N ILE A 118 10.47 -20.05 -8.59
CA ILE A 118 11.43 -18.95 -8.78
C ILE A 118 10.74 -17.59 -8.65
N GLY A 119 11.10 -16.82 -7.63
CA GLY A 119 10.51 -15.52 -7.32
C GLY A 119 9.07 -15.60 -6.78
N TYR A 120 8.67 -16.77 -6.28
CA TYR A 120 7.34 -17.00 -5.71
C TYR A 120 7.39 -17.66 -4.33
N THR A 121 7.93 -18.87 -4.23
CA THR A 121 8.03 -19.63 -2.95
C THR A 121 9.46 -19.83 -2.47
N ASP A 122 10.46 -19.41 -3.25
CA ASP A 122 11.89 -19.54 -2.93
C ASP A 122 12.48 -18.37 -2.15
N TYR A 123 11.67 -17.37 -1.78
CA TYR A 123 12.10 -16.30 -0.90
C TYR A 123 12.34 -16.80 0.53
N PRO A 124 13.54 -16.60 1.11
CA PRO A 124 13.87 -17.13 2.42
C PRO A 124 13.13 -16.38 3.54
N PHE A 125 12.77 -17.11 4.60
CA PHE A 125 12.34 -16.56 5.88
C PHE A 125 13.55 -16.01 6.67
N LEU A 126 13.30 -15.19 7.69
CA LEU A 126 14.29 -14.85 8.70
C LEU A 126 14.60 -16.11 9.52
N GLU A 127 15.88 -16.35 9.80
CA GLU A 127 16.34 -17.43 10.68
C GLU A 127 16.13 -17.11 12.17
#